data_AF-A0ABD6DC76-F1
#
_entry.id   AF-A0ABD6DC76-F1
#
_cell.length_a   1.000
_cell.length_b   1.000
_cell.length_c   1.000
_cell.angle_alpha   90.00
_cell.angle_beta   90.00
_cell.angle_gamma   90.00
#
_symmetry.space_group_name_H-M   'P 1'
#
loop_
_entity.id
_entity.type
_entity.pdbx_description
1 polymer ?
#
loop_
_entity_poly.entity_id
_entity_poly.type
_entity_poly.pdbx_seq_one_letter_code
_entity_poly.pdbx_strand_id
1 'polypeptide(L)'
;MCKLRLWLSMVADIEDEPQEVEPLPNIDFNIRLGDSLIGFESTEVAVDGQKLLIAERLKEDLEEYRDNVEAYKSAEEDISQLRGELDDLHDKLQTQLNEWFADLPDIKVEDEISKPEEIREIISSSNGDVKLKLKFVDPIDDDLDQELNDLGFRTWKKAANLKLGNRDAMAGKPEEIFEVIPADQLARSFVERGLLEEDIDQLDPFHWVMEFPDAYDAIGDDDRDDASNGFDIVLENPPYVRIESVDEPQRDIYKELHETATGRCDLYVPFIERSFELLSEKGRNSIITSNLFMRTEYGESVDHIGLEEVSAWT
;
A
#
# COMPACT_ATOMS: atom_id res chain seq x y z
N MET A 1 -11.98 -4.38 17.86
CA MET A 1 -11.94 -3.35 18.93
C MET A 1 -12.72 -2.08 18.57
N CYS A 2 -12.64 -1.57 17.32
CA CYS A 2 -13.31 -0.32 16.92
C CYS A 2 -14.85 -0.39 17.01
N LYS A 3 -15.49 -1.41 16.40
CA LYS A 3 -16.95 -1.63 16.47
C LYS A 3 -17.49 -1.66 17.92
N LEU A 4 -16.78 -2.32 18.84
CA LEU A 4 -17.15 -2.38 20.26
C LEU A 4 -16.99 -1.04 20.97
N ARG A 5 -15.92 -0.29 20.68
CA ARG A 5 -15.69 1.04 21.25
C ARG A 5 -16.74 2.05 20.77
N LEU A 6 -17.10 1.99 19.48
CA LEU A 6 -18.18 2.79 18.91
C LEU A 6 -19.51 2.49 19.62
N TRP A 7 -19.85 1.22 19.77
CA TRP A 7 -21.07 0.81 20.48
C TRP A 7 -21.08 1.27 21.95
N LEU A 8 -19.98 1.10 22.68
CA LEU A 8 -19.87 1.56 24.06
C LEU A 8 -19.98 3.09 24.18
N SER A 9 -19.45 3.84 23.21
CA SER A 9 -19.60 5.31 23.16
C SER A 9 -21.06 5.70 22.97
N MET A 10 -21.76 5.07 22.02
CA MET A 10 -23.18 5.35 21.77
C MET A 10 -24.05 5.00 22.97
N VAL A 11 -23.78 3.87 23.64
CA VAL A 11 -24.52 3.45 24.84
C VAL A 11 -24.23 4.37 26.03
N ALA A 12 -23.00 4.88 26.16
CA ALA A 12 -22.64 5.82 27.23
C ALA A 12 -23.38 7.16 27.12
N ASP A 13 -23.68 7.61 25.90
CA ASP A 13 -24.45 8.85 25.67
C ASP A 13 -25.96 8.68 25.98
N ILE A 14 -26.45 7.45 26.10
CA ILE A 14 -27.83 7.14 26.50
C ILE A 14 -27.87 7.00 28.04
N GLU A 15 -27.61 8.11 28.74
CA GLU A 15 -27.38 8.13 30.19
C GLU A 15 -28.62 7.78 31.04
N ASP A 16 -29.85 7.97 30.52
CA ASP A 16 -31.06 7.99 31.37
C ASP A 16 -32.06 6.84 31.14
N GLU A 17 -32.07 6.16 29.98
CA GLU A 17 -33.08 5.12 29.67
C GLU A 17 -32.49 3.88 28.94
N PRO A 18 -31.83 2.95 29.65
CA PRO A 18 -31.17 1.79 29.04
C PRO A 18 -32.12 0.77 28.37
N GLN A 19 -33.44 0.96 28.47
CA GLN A 19 -34.45 0.16 27.76
C GLN A 19 -34.89 0.76 26.41
N GLU A 20 -34.48 1.99 26.10
CA GLU A 20 -34.79 2.67 24.83
C GLU A 20 -33.65 2.57 23.79
N VAL A 21 -32.62 1.76 24.05
CA VAL A 21 -31.50 1.60 23.11
C VAL A 21 -32.00 0.90 21.84
N GLU A 22 -32.16 1.66 20.77
CA GLU A 22 -32.44 1.12 19.45
C GLU A 22 -31.32 0.16 19.00
N PRO A 23 -31.65 -0.91 18.27
CA PRO A 23 -30.63 -1.78 17.70
C PRO A 23 -29.71 -0.95 16.81
N LEU A 24 -28.41 -1.27 16.83
CA LEU A 24 -27.44 -0.59 15.96
C LEU A 24 -27.92 -0.68 14.51
N PRO A 25 -27.80 0.42 13.73
CA PRO A 25 -27.99 0.34 12.30
C PRO A 25 -26.99 -0.66 11.69
N ASN A 26 -27.29 -1.16 10.50
CA ASN A 26 -26.32 -1.96 9.78
C ASN A 26 -25.09 -1.09 9.44
N ILE A 27 -23.98 -1.35 10.14
CA ILE A 27 -22.70 -0.67 9.96
C ILE A 27 -21.69 -1.52 9.17
N ASP A 28 -22.11 -2.69 8.70
CA ASP A 28 -21.30 -3.44 7.75
C ASP A 28 -21.11 -2.57 6.50
N PHE A 29 -19.95 -2.66 5.87
CA PHE A 29 -19.58 -1.80 4.73
C PHE A 29 -19.34 -0.32 5.06
N ASN A 30 -19.47 0.09 6.33
CA ASN A 30 -19.16 1.47 6.76
C ASN A 30 -17.87 1.56 7.60
N ILE A 31 -17.35 0.42 8.08
CA ILE A 31 -16.11 0.35 8.87
C ILE A 31 -15.19 -0.69 8.24
N ARG A 32 -14.03 -0.22 7.81
CA ARG A 32 -13.01 -1.00 7.10
C ARG A 32 -11.67 -0.95 7.81
N LEU A 33 -10.82 -1.91 7.47
CA LEU A 33 -9.48 -2.07 8.03
C LEU A 33 -8.50 -2.17 6.86
N GLY A 34 -7.30 -1.64 7.06
CA GLY A 34 -6.21 -1.66 6.09
C GLY A 34 -5.29 -0.46 6.27
N ASP A 35 -4.18 -0.45 5.55
CA ASP A 35 -3.28 0.68 5.43
C ASP A 35 -3.82 1.70 4.43
N SER A 36 -4.45 2.75 4.93
CA SER A 36 -5.08 3.79 4.12
C SER A 36 -4.13 4.59 3.22
N LEU A 37 -2.81 4.47 3.39
CA LEU A 37 -1.81 5.09 2.51
C LEU A 37 -1.39 4.20 1.33
N ILE A 38 -1.77 2.93 1.31
CA ILE A 38 -1.44 1.97 0.26
C ILE A 38 -2.73 1.51 -0.42
N GLY A 39 -2.70 1.33 -1.73
CA GLY A 39 -3.87 0.95 -2.51
C GLY A 39 -4.38 2.09 -3.38
N PHE A 40 -5.47 1.81 -4.11
CA PHE A 40 -6.03 2.71 -5.12
C PHE A 40 -6.98 3.72 -4.49
N GLU A 41 -6.70 5.00 -4.70
CA GLU A 41 -7.56 6.13 -4.35
C GLU A 41 -8.55 6.51 -5.47
N SER A 42 -8.25 6.15 -6.72
CA SER A 42 -9.06 6.48 -7.89
C SER A 42 -9.15 5.32 -8.91
N THR A 43 -10.14 5.39 -9.80
CA THR A 43 -10.32 4.41 -10.89
C THR A 43 -9.46 4.73 -12.13
N GLU A 44 -8.76 5.86 -12.12
CA GLU A 44 -7.92 6.34 -13.21
C GLU A 44 -6.47 5.84 -13.06
N VAL A 45 -6.31 4.51 -13.02
CA VAL A 45 -5.00 3.90 -12.81
C VAL A 45 -4.21 3.87 -14.12
N ALA A 46 -3.10 4.59 -14.13
CA ALA A 46 -2.34 4.84 -15.35
C ALA A 46 -0.91 4.24 -15.31
N VAL A 47 -0.64 3.08 -15.94
CA VAL A 47 0.71 2.63 -16.43
C VAL A 47 0.80 2.10 -17.90
N ASP A 48 1.79 2.63 -18.63
CA ASP A 48 2.11 2.59 -20.08
C ASP A 48 1.18 1.84 -21.09
N GLY A 49 0.17 2.51 -21.66
CA GLY A 49 -0.60 2.05 -22.85
C GLY A 49 -1.57 0.86 -22.67
N GLN A 50 -1.37 0.00 -21.66
CA GLN A 50 -2.34 -1.02 -21.23
C GLN A 50 -3.39 -0.46 -20.25
N LYS A 51 -3.15 0.77 -19.75
CA LYS A 51 -3.97 1.60 -18.84
C LYS A 51 -5.47 1.56 -19.07
N LEU A 52 -5.89 1.89 -20.30
CA LEU A 52 -7.29 2.14 -20.59
C LEU A 52 -8.14 0.88 -20.42
N LEU A 53 -7.60 -0.28 -20.80
CA LEU A 53 -8.30 -1.55 -20.67
C LEU A 53 -8.43 -2.01 -19.21
N ILE A 54 -7.41 -1.76 -18.38
CA ILE A 54 -7.44 -2.07 -16.94
C ILE A 54 -8.44 -1.14 -16.25
N ALA A 55 -8.39 0.16 -16.55
CA ALA A 55 -9.31 1.14 -15.99
C ALA A 55 -10.77 0.82 -16.36
N GLU A 56 -11.07 0.52 -17.62
CA GLU A 56 -12.44 0.15 -18.06
C GLU A 56 -12.95 -1.09 -17.32
N ARG A 57 -12.15 -2.16 -17.26
CA ARG A 57 -12.56 -3.39 -16.57
C ARG A 57 -12.73 -3.18 -15.07
N LEU A 58 -11.82 -2.43 -14.44
CA LEU A 58 -11.92 -2.10 -13.03
C LEU A 58 -13.20 -1.32 -12.73
N LYS A 59 -13.56 -0.37 -13.60
CA LYS A 59 -14.79 0.40 -13.46
C LYS A 59 -16.02 -0.51 -13.47
N GLU A 60 -16.14 -1.41 -14.45
CA GLU A 60 -17.26 -2.37 -14.52
C GLU A 60 -17.34 -3.26 -13.28
N ASP A 61 -16.20 -3.82 -12.85
CA ASP A 61 -16.09 -4.70 -11.69
C ASP A 61 -16.46 -3.96 -10.36
N LEU A 62 -16.08 -2.68 -10.22
CA LEU A 62 -16.43 -1.84 -9.07
C LEU A 62 -17.89 -1.38 -9.08
N GLU A 63 -18.46 -1.09 -10.25
CA GLU A 63 -19.89 -0.78 -10.39
C GLU A 63 -20.75 -1.96 -9.95
N GLU A 64 -20.41 -3.18 -10.40
CA GLU A 64 -21.09 -4.40 -9.95
C GLU A 64 -20.99 -4.55 -8.42
N TYR A 65 -19.81 -4.33 -7.84
CA TYR A 65 -19.62 -4.41 -6.39
C TYR A 65 -20.46 -3.36 -5.64
N ARG A 66 -20.44 -2.11 -6.09
CA ARG A 66 -21.24 -1.01 -5.51
C ARG A 66 -22.72 -1.36 -5.47
N ASP A 67 -23.27 -1.81 -6.59
CA ASP A 67 -24.70 -2.13 -6.71
C ASP A 67 -25.08 -3.27 -5.76
N ASN A 68 -24.19 -4.25 -5.55
CA ASN A 68 -24.39 -5.31 -4.55
C ASN A 68 -24.29 -4.78 -3.11
N VAL A 69 -23.39 -3.83 -2.81
CA VAL A 69 -23.33 -3.16 -1.49
C VAL A 69 -24.63 -2.38 -1.22
N GLU A 70 -25.15 -1.64 -2.19
CA GLU A 70 -26.41 -0.89 -2.05
C GLU A 70 -27.60 -1.83 -1.85
N ALA A 71 -27.68 -2.91 -2.63
CA ALA A 71 -28.69 -3.96 -2.47
C ALA A 71 -28.62 -4.60 -1.06
N TYR A 72 -27.42 -4.87 -0.56
CA TYR A 72 -27.21 -5.39 0.79
C TYR A 72 -27.66 -4.41 1.89
N LYS A 73 -27.28 -3.12 1.77
CA LYS A 73 -27.65 -2.08 2.73
C LYS A 73 -29.16 -1.82 2.79
N SER A 74 -29.86 -2.01 1.68
CA SER A 74 -31.32 -1.80 1.56
C SER A 74 -32.17 -3.06 1.81
N ALA A 75 -31.56 -4.24 1.92
CA ALA A 75 -32.29 -5.49 2.11
C ALA A 75 -32.87 -5.63 3.53
N GLU A 76 -34.16 -6.00 3.61
CA GLU A 76 -34.85 -6.30 4.88
C GLU A 76 -34.91 -7.81 5.18
N GLU A 77 -34.80 -8.68 4.16
CA GLU A 77 -34.88 -10.14 4.24
C GLU A 77 -33.70 -10.79 3.48
N ASP A 78 -33.36 -12.05 3.79
CA ASP A 78 -32.31 -12.85 3.11
C ASP A 78 -30.88 -12.25 3.07
N ILE A 79 -30.58 -11.38 4.04
CA ILE A 79 -29.29 -10.67 4.21
C ILE A 79 -28.07 -11.62 4.25
N SER A 80 -28.24 -12.86 4.73
CA SER A 80 -27.12 -13.81 4.84
C SER A 80 -26.61 -14.31 3.50
N GLN A 81 -27.47 -14.44 2.48
CA GLN A 81 -27.04 -14.89 1.16
C GLN A 81 -26.32 -13.74 0.44
N LEU A 82 -26.93 -12.55 0.45
CA LEU A 82 -26.34 -11.33 -0.10
C LEU A 82 -24.97 -11.04 0.52
N ARG A 83 -24.84 -11.23 1.85
CA ARG A 83 -23.55 -11.08 2.52
C ARG A 83 -22.50 -12.04 2.00
N GLY A 84 -22.82 -13.32 1.84
CA GLY A 84 -21.86 -14.32 1.36
C GLY A 84 -21.40 -14.02 -0.07
N GLU A 85 -22.34 -13.66 -0.95
CA GLU A 85 -22.03 -13.26 -2.33
C GLU A 85 -21.15 -11.99 -2.37
N LEU A 86 -21.41 -11.05 -1.46
CA LEU A 86 -20.65 -9.80 -1.36
C LEU A 86 -19.25 -9.99 -0.75
N ASP A 87 -19.11 -10.89 0.23
CA ASP A 87 -17.80 -11.29 0.78
C ASP A 87 -16.97 -11.99 -0.31
N ASP A 88 -17.55 -12.90 -1.09
CA ASP A 88 -16.87 -13.57 -2.22
C ASP A 88 -16.44 -12.58 -3.32
N LEU A 89 -17.28 -11.59 -3.63
CA LEU A 89 -16.96 -10.55 -4.61
C LEU A 89 -15.86 -9.62 -4.10
N HIS A 90 -15.89 -9.25 -2.81
CA HIS A 90 -14.86 -8.45 -2.15
C HIS A 90 -13.49 -9.15 -2.22
N ASP A 91 -13.41 -10.42 -1.79
CA ASP A 91 -12.16 -11.20 -1.82
C ASP A 91 -11.57 -11.29 -3.23
N LYS A 92 -12.45 -11.49 -4.23
CA LYS A 92 -12.05 -11.56 -5.65
C LYS A 92 -11.49 -10.22 -6.13
N LEU A 93 -12.13 -9.10 -5.80
CA LEU A 93 -11.68 -7.78 -6.21
C LEU A 93 -10.40 -7.36 -5.48
N GLN A 94 -10.31 -7.61 -4.18
CA GLN A 94 -9.10 -7.35 -3.41
C GLN A 94 -7.90 -8.08 -4.00
N THR A 95 -8.04 -9.36 -4.33
CA THR A 95 -6.97 -10.15 -4.98
C THR A 95 -6.55 -9.51 -6.30
N GLN A 96 -7.49 -9.15 -7.17
CA GLN A 96 -7.19 -8.55 -8.47
C GLN A 96 -6.52 -7.18 -8.34
N LEU A 97 -7.00 -6.35 -7.42
CA LEU A 97 -6.43 -5.03 -7.16
C LEU A 97 -5.04 -5.14 -6.54
N ASN A 98 -4.82 -6.08 -5.63
CA ASN A 98 -3.50 -6.38 -5.06
C ASN A 98 -2.50 -6.81 -6.16
N GLU A 99 -2.91 -7.71 -7.06
CA GLU A 99 -2.09 -8.15 -8.20
C GLU A 99 -1.70 -6.96 -9.09
N TRP A 100 -2.67 -6.12 -9.47
CA TRP A 100 -2.38 -4.94 -10.27
C TRP A 100 -1.51 -3.95 -9.51
N PHE A 101 -1.78 -3.73 -8.23
CA PHE A 101 -1.00 -2.83 -7.39
C PHE A 101 0.45 -3.28 -7.26
N ALA A 102 0.75 -4.58 -7.22
CA ALA A 102 2.12 -5.09 -7.20
C ALA A 102 2.92 -4.74 -8.47
N ASP A 103 2.24 -4.60 -9.62
CA ASP A 103 2.87 -4.35 -10.92
C ASP A 103 3.10 -2.85 -11.22
N LEU A 104 2.44 -1.94 -10.50
CA LEU A 104 2.49 -0.50 -10.81
C LEU A 104 3.75 0.21 -10.26
N PRO A 105 4.12 0.07 -8.98
CA PRO A 105 5.18 0.87 -8.41
C PRO A 105 6.52 0.15 -8.66
N ASP A 106 7.57 0.88 -9.05
CA ASP A 106 8.92 0.30 -9.24
C ASP A 106 9.64 0.07 -7.90
N ILE A 107 8.92 -0.47 -6.92
CA ILE A 107 9.43 -0.73 -5.58
C ILE A 107 10.30 -1.97 -5.61
N LYS A 108 11.45 -1.84 -4.95
CA LYS A 108 12.35 -2.96 -4.71
C LYS A 108 12.23 -3.43 -3.28
N VAL A 109 12.11 -4.74 -3.12
CA VAL A 109 12.20 -5.43 -1.84
C VAL A 109 13.61 -6.01 -1.72
N GLU A 110 14.23 -5.82 -0.55
CA GLU A 110 15.52 -6.39 -0.21
C GLU A 110 15.34 -7.53 0.80
N ASP A 111 15.43 -8.78 0.34
CA ASP A 111 15.40 -9.94 1.23
C ASP A 111 16.81 -10.30 1.67
N GLU A 112 17.07 -10.27 2.98
CA GLU A 112 18.32 -10.78 3.55
C GLU A 112 18.41 -12.29 3.31
N ILE A 113 19.58 -12.73 2.84
CA ILE A 113 19.85 -14.13 2.58
C ILE A 113 21.08 -14.60 3.35
N SER A 114 21.05 -15.87 3.72
CA SER A 114 22.11 -16.59 4.40
C SER A 114 22.39 -17.95 3.77
N LYS A 115 21.49 -18.45 2.90
CA LYS A 115 21.59 -19.79 2.29
C LYS A 115 21.22 -19.79 0.80
N PRO A 116 21.75 -20.75 0.02
CA PRO A 116 21.38 -20.93 -1.39
C PRO A 116 19.89 -21.15 -1.63
N GLU A 117 19.23 -21.92 -0.76
CA GLU A 117 17.81 -22.29 -0.93
C GLU A 117 16.88 -21.07 -0.88
N GLU A 118 17.23 -20.05 -0.09
CA GLU A 118 16.48 -18.78 0.01
C GLU A 118 16.51 -18.03 -1.33
N ILE A 119 17.68 -18.00 -2.00
CA ILE A 119 17.79 -17.41 -3.35
C ILE A 119 16.90 -18.16 -4.34
N ARG A 120 16.88 -19.51 -4.29
CA ARG A 120 16.07 -20.32 -5.21
C ARG A 120 14.59 -20.07 -5.04
N GLU A 121 14.12 -20.03 -3.79
CA GLU A 121 12.72 -19.74 -3.46
C GLU A 121 12.32 -18.37 -4.02
N ILE A 122 13.12 -17.34 -3.74
CA ILE A 122 12.89 -15.99 -4.25
C ILE A 122 12.83 -15.96 -5.79
N ILE A 123 13.78 -16.61 -6.48
CA ILE A 123 13.79 -16.68 -7.94
C ILE A 123 12.56 -17.42 -8.48
N SER A 124 12.09 -18.45 -7.78
CA SER A 124 10.94 -19.24 -8.21
C SER A 124 9.62 -18.51 -8.06
N SER A 125 9.50 -17.64 -7.05
CA SER A 125 8.32 -16.82 -6.81
C SER A 125 8.34 -15.50 -7.59
N SER A 126 9.51 -15.09 -8.10
CA SER A 126 9.64 -13.84 -8.88
C SER A 126 9.30 -14.04 -10.37
N ASN A 127 8.50 -13.14 -10.93
CA ASN A 127 8.15 -13.11 -12.36
C ASN A 127 9.29 -12.64 -13.29
N GLY A 128 10.48 -12.34 -12.75
CA GLY A 128 11.59 -11.77 -13.50
C GLY A 128 12.96 -12.04 -12.89
N ASP A 129 13.98 -11.47 -13.52
CA ASP A 129 15.34 -11.53 -13.00
C ASP A 129 15.45 -10.75 -11.69
N VAL A 130 16.07 -11.36 -10.69
CA VAL A 130 16.40 -10.72 -9.41
C VAL A 130 17.85 -10.27 -9.40
N LYS A 131 18.24 -9.41 -8.47
CA LYS A 131 19.62 -8.97 -8.31
C LYS A 131 20.16 -9.36 -6.94
N LEU A 132 21.04 -10.36 -6.92
CA LEU A 132 21.83 -10.67 -5.73
C LEU A 132 22.86 -9.56 -5.52
N LYS A 133 22.88 -8.98 -4.31
CA LYS A 133 23.87 -8.00 -3.89
C LYS A 133 24.62 -8.48 -2.66
N LEU A 134 25.94 -8.43 -2.75
CA LEU A 134 26.87 -8.79 -1.69
C LEU A 134 27.61 -7.54 -1.24
N LYS A 135 27.68 -7.31 0.06
CA LYS A 135 28.45 -6.25 0.71
C LYS A 135 29.53 -6.87 1.56
N PHE A 136 30.75 -6.40 1.38
CA PHE A 136 31.92 -6.96 2.06
C PHE A 136 32.38 -6.07 3.21
N VAL A 137 32.86 -6.69 4.29
CA VAL A 137 33.43 -5.98 5.45
C VAL A 137 34.67 -5.21 5.02
N ASP A 138 35.57 -5.90 4.31
CA ASP A 138 36.83 -5.37 3.79
C ASP A 138 36.78 -5.16 2.28
N PRO A 139 37.71 -4.36 1.71
CA PRO A 139 37.82 -4.24 0.26
C PRO A 139 38.07 -5.59 -0.40
N ILE A 140 37.40 -5.83 -1.53
CA ILE A 140 37.61 -7.00 -2.38
C ILE A 140 39.05 -6.92 -2.91
N ASP A 141 39.84 -7.97 -2.72
CA ASP A 141 41.19 -8.10 -3.27
C ASP A 141 41.17 -8.67 -4.70
N ASP A 142 42.31 -8.62 -5.39
CA ASP A 142 42.38 -8.99 -6.81
C ASP A 142 42.02 -10.46 -7.06
N ASP A 143 42.30 -11.36 -6.11
CA ASP A 143 42.02 -12.80 -6.23
C ASP A 143 40.50 -13.03 -6.12
N LEU A 144 39.85 -12.48 -5.09
CA LEU A 144 38.39 -12.57 -4.91
C LEU A 144 37.64 -11.83 -6.03
N ASP A 145 38.16 -10.70 -6.51
CA ASP A 145 37.58 -9.97 -7.65
C ASP A 145 37.52 -10.88 -8.89
N GLN A 146 38.59 -11.62 -9.16
CA GLN A 146 38.64 -12.55 -10.29
C GLN A 146 37.64 -13.70 -10.12
N GLU A 147 37.58 -14.33 -8.96
CA GLU A 147 36.63 -15.41 -8.67
C GLU A 147 35.17 -14.96 -8.82
N LEU A 148 34.83 -13.77 -8.30
CA LEU A 148 33.49 -13.18 -8.43
C LEU A 148 33.14 -12.86 -9.88
N ASN A 149 34.08 -12.28 -10.64
CA ASN A 149 33.85 -11.99 -12.06
C ASN A 149 33.65 -13.28 -12.88
N ASP A 150 34.37 -14.36 -12.56
CA ASP A 150 34.19 -15.67 -13.22
C ASP A 150 32.80 -16.27 -12.96
N LEU A 151 32.23 -16.02 -11.77
CA LEU A 151 30.83 -16.33 -11.44
C LEU A 151 29.80 -15.38 -12.10
N GLY A 152 30.28 -14.33 -12.79
CA GLY A 152 29.45 -13.35 -13.49
C GLY A 152 29.02 -12.15 -12.66
N PHE A 153 29.57 -11.97 -11.45
CA PHE A 153 29.34 -10.75 -10.68
C PHE A 153 29.97 -9.55 -11.39
N ARG A 154 29.35 -8.40 -11.18
CA ARG A 154 30.02 -7.11 -11.35
C ARG A 154 30.47 -6.62 -9.99
N THR A 155 31.75 -6.28 -9.87
CA THR A 155 32.38 -5.91 -8.61
C THR A 155 32.68 -4.40 -8.50
N TRP A 156 32.77 -3.95 -7.27
CA TRP A 156 33.21 -2.64 -6.81
C TRP A 156 34.00 -2.81 -5.52
N LYS A 157 34.66 -1.75 -5.06
CA LYS A 157 35.57 -1.76 -3.89
C LYS A 157 35.09 -2.60 -2.69
N LYS A 158 33.80 -2.58 -2.34
CA LYS A 158 33.22 -3.36 -1.23
C LYS A 158 31.86 -3.99 -1.58
N ALA A 159 31.58 -4.20 -2.86
CA ALA A 159 30.30 -4.72 -3.28
C ALA A 159 30.40 -5.57 -4.54
N ALA A 160 29.57 -6.58 -4.66
CA ALA A 160 29.41 -7.36 -5.87
C ALA A 160 27.93 -7.56 -6.14
N ASN A 161 27.52 -7.38 -7.40
CA ASN A 161 26.12 -7.57 -7.81
C ASN A 161 26.06 -8.60 -8.93
N LEU A 162 25.10 -9.51 -8.87
CA LEU A 162 24.83 -10.51 -9.88
C LEU A 162 23.35 -10.50 -10.22
N LYS A 163 23.02 -10.47 -11.51
CA LYS A 163 21.65 -10.65 -11.98
C LYS A 163 21.40 -12.15 -12.11
N LEU A 164 20.34 -12.65 -11.49
CA LEU A 164 19.96 -14.05 -11.49
C LEU A 164 18.54 -14.20 -12.02
N GLY A 165 18.32 -15.21 -12.87
CA GLY A 165 16.99 -15.61 -13.31
C GLY A 165 16.74 -17.09 -13.08
N ASN A 166 15.56 -17.58 -13.48
CA ASN A 166 15.14 -18.97 -13.24
C ASN A 166 16.12 -20.01 -13.83
N ARG A 167 16.73 -19.72 -14.98
CA ARG A 167 17.77 -20.59 -15.58
C ARG A 167 19.00 -20.75 -14.68
N ASP A 168 19.37 -19.70 -13.96
CA ASP A 168 20.52 -19.69 -13.07
C ASP A 168 20.27 -20.54 -11.82
N ALA A 169 19.06 -20.44 -11.25
CA ALA A 169 18.63 -21.29 -10.14
C ALA A 169 18.67 -22.78 -10.51
N MET A 170 18.12 -23.14 -11.67
CA MET A 170 18.13 -24.53 -12.15
C MET A 170 19.54 -25.06 -12.47
N ALA A 171 20.47 -24.16 -12.81
CA ALA A 171 21.86 -24.53 -13.09
C ALA A 171 22.70 -24.77 -11.82
N GLY A 172 22.17 -24.49 -10.63
CA GLY A 172 22.89 -24.63 -9.36
C GLY A 172 23.82 -23.47 -9.02
N LYS A 173 23.67 -22.32 -9.70
CA LYS A 173 24.48 -21.12 -9.41
C LYS A 173 24.38 -20.63 -7.96
N PRO A 174 23.21 -20.66 -7.29
CA PRO A 174 23.13 -20.30 -5.87
C PRO A 174 24.11 -21.10 -5.00
N GLU A 175 24.30 -22.39 -5.26
CA GLU A 175 25.23 -23.23 -4.49
C GLU A 175 26.68 -22.83 -4.74
N GLU A 176 27.05 -22.68 -6.01
CA GLU A 176 28.40 -22.28 -6.42
C GLU A 176 28.83 -20.96 -5.77
N ILE A 177 27.91 -20.00 -5.67
CA ILE A 177 28.16 -18.69 -5.05
C ILE A 177 28.53 -18.85 -3.56
N PHE A 178 27.79 -19.66 -2.81
CA PHE A 178 28.04 -19.86 -1.38
C PHE A 178 29.25 -20.77 -1.08
N GLU A 179 29.71 -21.57 -2.05
CA GLU A 179 30.98 -22.31 -1.93
C GLU A 179 32.20 -21.40 -2.03
N VAL A 180 32.11 -20.38 -2.89
CA VAL A 180 33.21 -19.45 -3.20
C VAL A 180 33.30 -18.32 -2.17
N ILE A 181 32.17 -17.86 -1.64
CA ILE A 181 32.12 -16.66 -0.81
C ILE A 181 31.93 -17.04 0.65
N PRO A 182 32.98 -16.97 1.49
CA PRO A 182 32.86 -17.34 2.88
C PRO A 182 32.06 -16.27 3.65
N ALA A 183 31.09 -16.73 4.44
CA ALA A 183 30.11 -15.86 5.11
C ALA A 183 30.72 -14.85 6.10
N ASP A 184 31.93 -15.10 6.59
CA ASP A 184 32.65 -14.21 7.52
C ASP A 184 33.24 -12.96 6.84
N GLN A 185 33.36 -12.96 5.51
CA GLN A 185 33.79 -11.79 4.73
C GLN A 185 32.63 -10.85 4.36
N LEU A 186 31.39 -11.34 4.46
CA LEU A 186 30.20 -10.60 4.11
C LEU A 186 29.73 -9.74 5.30
N ALA A 187 29.53 -8.45 5.04
CA ALA A 187 28.83 -7.55 5.93
C ALA A 187 27.31 -7.71 5.79
N ARG A 188 26.83 -7.99 4.56
CA ARG A 188 25.42 -8.14 4.22
C ARG A 188 25.29 -8.88 2.89
N SER A 189 24.29 -9.75 2.76
CA SER A 189 23.95 -10.42 1.50
C SER A 189 22.44 -10.44 1.36
N PHE A 190 21.94 -9.87 0.27
CA PHE A 190 20.50 -9.74 0.06
C PHE A 190 20.16 -9.83 -1.42
N VAL A 191 18.92 -10.22 -1.70
CA VAL A 191 18.36 -10.22 -3.05
C VAL A 191 17.45 -9.00 -3.18
N GLU A 192 17.68 -8.21 -4.23
CA GLU A 192 16.79 -7.14 -4.66
C GLU A 192 15.83 -7.69 -5.72
N ARG A 193 14.52 -7.63 -5.45
CA ARG A 193 13.43 -8.06 -6.34
C ARG A 193 12.28 -7.04 -6.37
N GLY A 194 11.30 -7.23 -7.24
CA GLY A 194 10.03 -6.48 -7.17
C GLY A 194 9.12 -6.98 -6.05
N LEU A 195 8.00 -6.29 -5.83
CA LEU A 195 6.94 -6.75 -4.94
C LEU A 195 6.36 -8.08 -5.43
N LEU A 196 6.09 -8.96 -4.48
CA LEU A 196 5.39 -10.22 -4.65
C LEU A 196 4.04 -10.13 -3.96
N GLU A 197 3.12 -11.02 -4.33
CA GLU A 197 1.79 -11.15 -3.71
C GLU A 197 1.89 -11.25 -2.18
N GLU A 198 2.84 -12.04 -1.66
CA GLU A 198 3.07 -12.20 -0.22
C GLU A 198 3.52 -10.92 0.49
N ASP A 199 4.19 -9.98 -0.20
CA ASP A 199 4.50 -8.68 0.39
C ASP A 199 3.24 -7.82 0.44
N ILE A 200 2.42 -7.87 -0.61
CA ILE A 200 1.15 -7.13 -0.67
C ILE A 200 0.23 -7.57 0.46
N ASP A 201 0.09 -8.87 0.70
CA ASP A 201 -0.72 -9.38 1.82
C ASP A 201 -0.27 -8.85 3.19
N GLN A 202 1.05 -8.64 3.37
CA GLN A 202 1.59 -8.08 4.62
C GLN A 202 1.39 -6.57 4.74
N LEU A 203 1.29 -5.87 3.61
CA LEU A 203 1.06 -4.43 3.56
C LEU A 203 -0.39 -4.04 3.84
N ASP A 204 -1.31 -5.00 3.73
CA ASP A 204 -2.76 -4.82 3.96
C ASP A 204 -3.33 -3.59 3.20
N PRO A 205 -3.18 -3.51 1.85
CA PRO A 205 -3.55 -2.33 1.08
C PRO A 205 -5.04 -2.00 1.22
N PHE A 206 -5.32 -0.71 1.35
CA PHE A 206 -6.66 -0.18 1.38
C PHE A 206 -7.05 0.44 0.04
N HIS A 207 -7.76 -0.32 -0.80
CA HIS A 207 -8.27 0.19 -2.06
C HIS A 207 -9.55 1.01 -1.83
N TRP A 208 -9.41 2.31 -1.59
CA TRP A 208 -10.50 3.23 -1.29
C TRP A 208 -11.69 3.14 -2.25
N VAL A 209 -11.42 3.05 -3.56
CA VAL A 209 -12.46 2.93 -4.60
C VAL A 209 -13.30 1.67 -4.47
N MET A 210 -12.75 0.60 -3.91
CA MET A 210 -13.46 -0.65 -3.64
C MET A 210 -14.10 -0.65 -2.25
N GLU A 211 -13.40 -0.12 -1.25
CA GLU A 211 -13.84 -0.15 0.14
C GLU A 211 -15.03 0.78 0.41
N PHE A 212 -15.08 1.91 -0.31
CA PHE A 212 -16.16 2.89 -0.25
C PHE A 212 -16.63 3.26 -1.66
N PRO A 213 -17.21 2.31 -2.41
CA PRO A 213 -17.55 2.52 -3.80
C PRO A 213 -18.66 3.57 -3.96
N ASP A 214 -19.53 3.70 -2.94
CA ASP A 214 -20.59 4.72 -2.87
C ASP A 214 -20.05 6.16 -2.79
N ALA A 215 -18.78 6.37 -2.39
CA ALA A 215 -18.17 7.70 -2.38
C ALA A 215 -17.71 8.15 -3.78
N TYR A 216 -17.69 7.23 -4.74
CA TYR A 216 -17.23 7.48 -6.10
C TYR A 216 -18.42 7.28 -7.03
N ASP A 217 -19.35 8.25 -7.02
CA ASP A 217 -20.65 8.21 -7.70
C ASP A 217 -20.58 8.02 -9.23
N ALA A 218 -19.41 8.24 -9.86
CA ALA A 218 -19.22 8.32 -11.30
C ALA A 218 -18.24 7.28 -11.86
N ILE A 219 -18.23 6.08 -11.31
CA ILE A 219 -17.66 4.95 -12.04
C ILE A 219 -18.59 4.72 -13.25
N GLY A 220 -18.21 5.23 -14.43
CA GLY A 220 -18.81 4.89 -15.73
C GLY A 220 -19.87 5.82 -16.36
N ASP A 221 -20.36 6.87 -15.68
CA ASP A 221 -21.44 7.73 -16.22
C ASP A 221 -20.87 9.05 -16.82
N ASP A 222 -20.62 9.06 -18.14
CA ASP A 222 -20.03 10.17 -18.94
C ASP A 222 -20.90 11.46 -18.94
N ASP A 223 -22.12 11.40 -18.38
CA ASP A 223 -23.14 12.47 -18.37
C ASP A 223 -23.40 13.10 -16.97
N ARG A 224 -22.69 12.69 -15.90
CA ARG A 224 -22.82 13.31 -14.56
C ARG A 224 -21.59 14.15 -14.18
N ASP A 225 -21.82 15.23 -13.45
CA ASP A 225 -20.78 16.18 -13.00
C ASP A 225 -19.69 15.44 -12.17
N ASP A 226 -18.41 15.58 -12.56
CA ASP A 226 -17.21 15.12 -11.81
C ASP A 226 -17.16 15.60 -10.34
N ALA A 227 -18.04 16.54 -9.97
CA ALA A 227 -18.10 17.17 -8.65
C ALA A 227 -18.48 16.22 -7.50
N SER A 228 -18.96 14.99 -7.77
CA SER A 228 -19.32 13.99 -6.75
C SER A 228 -18.34 12.82 -6.64
N ASN A 229 -17.15 12.91 -7.24
CA ASN A 229 -16.12 11.88 -7.10
C ASN A 229 -15.29 12.13 -5.84
N GLY A 230 -15.52 11.36 -4.77
CA GLY A 230 -14.85 11.47 -3.48
C GLY A 230 -15.77 11.88 -2.33
N PHE A 231 -15.20 12.02 -1.14
CA PHE A 231 -15.94 12.29 0.08
C PHE A 231 -16.27 13.78 0.25
N ASP A 232 -17.49 14.08 0.69
CA ASP A 232 -17.88 15.43 1.10
C ASP A 232 -17.11 15.91 2.34
N ILE A 233 -16.80 14.99 3.26
CA ILE A 233 -16.14 15.29 4.53
C ILE A 233 -15.13 14.20 4.85
N VAL A 234 -13.89 14.60 5.11
CA VAL A 234 -12.83 13.70 5.63
C VAL A 234 -12.41 14.18 7.02
N LEU A 235 -12.58 13.34 8.03
CA LEU A 235 -12.16 13.63 9.40
C LEU A 235 -11.04 12.67 9.79
N GLU A 236 -9.95 13.21 10.32
CA GLU A 236 -8.76 12.39 10.54
C GLU A 236 -8.04 12.70 11.85
N ASN A 237 -7.48 11.65 12.44
CA ASN A 237 -6.51 11.72 13.53
C ASN A 237 -5.32 10.80 13.20
N PRO A 238 -4.41 11.28 12.35
CA PRO A 238 -3.30 10.49 11.82
C PRO A 238 -2.33 9.97 12.90
N PRO A 239 -1.52 8.97 12.56
CA PRO A 239 -0.45 8.49 13.43
C PRO A 239 0.70 9.51 13.59
N TYR A 240 1.12 9.75 14.83
CA TYR A 240 2.22 10.66 15.18
C TYR A 240 3.55 9.91 15.33
N VAL A 241 3.94 9.17 14.29
CA VAL A 241 5.19 8.40 14.25
C VAL A 241 6.11 8.93 13.15
N ARG A 242 7.41 8.70 13.29
CA ARG A 242 8.41 9.07 12.28
C ARG A 242 8.38 8.06 11.14
N ILE A 243 8.43 8.51 9.88
CA ILE A 243 8.44 7.59 8.74
C ILE A 243 9.66 6.65 8.77
N GLU A 244 10.77 7.06 9.40
CA GLU A 244 11.97 6.22 9.56
C GLU A 244 11.77 5.05 10.55
N SER A 245 10.69 5.04 11.32
CA SER A 245 10.32 3.91 12.17
C SER A 245 9.46 2.85 11.47
N VAL A 246 9.06 3.12 10.22
CA VAL A 246 8.37 2.17 9.35
C VAL A 246 9.42 1.30 8.66
N ASP A 247 9.21 -0.01 8.70
CA ASP A 247 10.10 -0.99 8.08
C ASP A 247 9.96 -0.97 6.54
N GLU A 248 11.00 -1.46 5.85
CA GLU A 248 10.92 -1.72 4.40
C GLU A 248 10.13 -3.02 4.17
N PRO A 249 9.38 -3.14 3.05
CA PRO A 249 9.28 -2.19 1.93
C PRO A 249 8.23 -1.09 2.12
N GLN A 250 7.39 -1.16 3.16
CA GLN A 250 6.28 -0.24 3.40
C GLN A 250 6.69 1.24 3.38
N ARG A 251 7.82 1.56 4.02
CA ARG A 251 8.38 2.92 3.99
C ARG A 251 8.67 3.43 2.59
N ASP A 252 9.22 2.58 1.72
CA ASP A 252 9.60 2.99 0.36
C ASP A 252 8.37 3.10 -0.53
N ILE A 253 7.35 2.27 -0.30
CA ILE A 253 6.03 2.41 -0.92
C ILE A 253 5.42 3.77 -0.59
N TYR A 254 5.42 4.17 0.69
CA TYR A 254 4.91 5.49 1.06
C TYR A 254 5.62 6.63 0.31
N LYS A 255 6.94 6.51 0.13
CA LYS A 255 7.74 7.53 -0.58
C LYS A 255 7.48 7.58 -2.08
N GLU A 256 7.14 6.45 -2.68
CA GLU A 256 6.84 6.35 -4.10
C GLU A 256 5.41 6.83 -4.40
N LEU A 257 4.46 6.54 -3.52
CA LEU A 257 3.06 6.90 -3.71
C LEU A 257 2.73 8.35 -3.33
N HIS A 258 3.44 8.92 -2.35
CA HIS A 258 3.08 10.22 -1.75
C HIS A 258 4.21 11.22 -1.94
N GLU A 259 3.92 12.32 -2.65
CA GLU A 259 4.92 13.36 -2.91
C GLU A 259 5.40 14.04 -1.62
N THR A 260 4.55 14.07 -0.59
CA THR A 260 4.87 14.67 0.70
C THR A 260 5.69 13.75 1.62
N ALA A 261 5.81 12.46 1.29
CA ALA A 261 6.58 11.49 2.07
C ALA A 261 8.11 11.65 1.87
N THR A 262 8.63 12.88 1.83
CA THR A 262 10.06 13.13 1.56
C THR A 262 10.91 13.24 2.82
N GLY A 263 12.16 12.80 2.71
CA GLY A 263 13.17 12.98 3.74
C GLY A 263 12.81 12.35 5.08
N ARG A 264 12.86 13.16 6.14
CA ARG A 264 12.59 12.75 7.53
C ARG A 264 11.22 13.26 8.00
N CYS A 265 10.15 12.94 7.30
CA CYS A 265 8.81 13.42 7.67
C CYS A 265 8.16 12.58 8.78
N ASP A 266 7.15 13.15 9.42
CA ASP A 266 6.24 12.42 10.29
C ASP A 266 5.15 11.77 9.44
N LEU A 267 4.67 10.59 9.81
CA LEU A 267 3.73 9.79 9.01
C LEU A 267 2.39 10.51 8.81
N TYR A 268 1.98 11.42 9.70
CA TYR A 268 0.77 12.22 9.47
C TYR A 268 0.82 13.09 8.21
N VAL A 269 2.01 13.34 7.65
CA VAL A 269 2.18 14.19 6.46
C VAL A 269 1.56 13.55 5.20
N PRO A 270 1.93 12.31 4.80
CA PRO A 270 1.25 11.63 3.69
C PRO A 270 -0.24 11.32 3.97
N PHE A 271 -0.65 11.20 5.23
CA PHE A 271 -2.08 11.11 5.56
C PHE A 271 -2.85 12.39 5.22
N ILE A 272 -2.24 13.57 5.45
CA ILE A 272 -2.82 14.84 5.02
C ILE A 272 -2.97 14.87 3.50
N GLU A 273 -1.95 14.48 2.74
CA GLU A 273 -2.01 14.37 1.27
C GLU A 273 -3.16 13.44 0.84
N ARG A 274 -3.19 12.22 1.37
CA ARG A 274 -4.27 11.25 1.13
C ARG A 274 -5.66 11.83 1.45
N SER A 275 -5.79 12.59 2.54
CA SER A 275 -7.07 13.20 2.90
C SER A 275 -7.60 14.16 1.82
N PHE A 276 -6.72 14.84 1.09
CA PHE A 276 -7.09 15.74 -0.02
C PHE A 276 -7.43 14.95 -1.28
N GLU A 277 -6.68 13.89 -1.59
CA GLU A 277 -6.95 12.99 -2.71
C GLU A 277 -8.34 12.36 -2.64
N LEU A 278 -8.82 12.11 -1.42
CA LEU A 278 -10.11 11.50 -1.16
C LEU A 278 -11.28 12.49 -1.23
N LEU A 279 -11.05 13.81 -1.18
CA LEU A 279 -12.15 14.78 -1.18
C LEU A 279 -12.78 14.93 -2.56
N SER A 280 -14.10 15.11 -2.57
CA SER A 280 -14.78 15.67 -3.74
C SER A 280 -14.39 17.14 -3.95
N GLU A 281 -14.71 17.71 -5.13
CA GLU A 281 -14.36 19.09 -5.49
C GLU A 281 -14.82 20.14 -4.44
N LYS A 282 -15.94 19.87 -3.75
CA LYS A 282 -16.50 20.76 -2.71
C LYS A 282 -16.35 20.20 -1.30
N GLY A 283 -15.61 19.12 -1.17
CA GLY A 283 -15.38 18.43 0.08
C GLY A 283 -14.59 19.28 1.06
N ARG A 284 -14.65 18.93 2.34
CA ARG A 284 -13.89 19.59 3.42
C ARG A 284 -13.21 18.54 4.29
N ASN A 285 -11.94 18.76 4.62
CA ASN A 285 -11.26 17.95 5.63
C ASN A 285 -11.12 18.68 6.98
N SER A 286 -10.98 17.90 8.04
CA SER A 286 -10.57 18.39 9.37
C SER A 286 -9.65 17.35 10.00
N ILE A 287 -8.41 17.76 10.24
CA ILE A 287 -7.33 16.87 10.66
C ILE A 287 -6.79 17.35 12.01
N ILE A 288 -6.77 16.45 12.97
CA ILE A 288 -6.05 16.69 14.22
C ILE A 288 -4.57 16.41 13.93
N THR A 289 -3.72 17.43 14.01
CA THR A 289 -2.28 17.27 13.78
C THR A 289 -1.46 18.08 14.78
N SER A 290 -0.14 17.83 14.80
CA SER A 290 0.80 18.54 15.65
C SER A 290 0.99 19.98 15.17
N ASN A 291 1.10 20.91 16.12
CA ASN A 291 1.43 22.32 15.86
C ASN A 291 2.76 22.52 15.10
N LEU A 292 3.63 21.51 15.02
CA LEU A 292 4.89 21.56 14.27
C LEU A 292 4.69 21.72 12.76
N PHE A 293 3.55 21.25 12.24
CA PHE A 293 3.20 21.30 10.83
C PHE A 293 3.31 22.74 10.26
N MET A 294 2.84 23.74 11.01
CA MET A 294 2.88 25.15 10.59
C MET A 294 4.26 25.84 10.71
N ARG A 295 5.32 25.15 11.17
CA ARG A 295 6.61 25.80 11.55
C ARG A 295 7.84 25.26 10.83
N THR A 296 7.70 24.27 9.98
CA THR A 296 8.82 23.48 9.46
C THR A 296 8.81 23.49 7.93
N GLU A 297 9.95 23.17 7.30
CA GLU A 297 10.09 23.07 5.83
C GLU A 297 9.06 22.08 5.20
N TYR A 298 8.47 21.17 5.99
CA TYR A 298 7.38 20.28 5.57
C TYR A 298 6.07 21.02 5.19
N GLY A 299 5.85 22.22 5.74
CA GLY A 299 4.70 23.04 5.35
C GLY A 299 4.77 23.45 3.87
N GLU A 300 5.97 23.68 3.33
CA GLU A 300 6.15 24.13 1.94
C GLU A 300 5.73 23.05 0.92
N SER A 301 5.93 21.75 1.23
CA SER A 301 5.45 20.66 0.37
C SER A 301 3.94 20.49 0.41
N VAL A 302 3.29 20.76 1.55
CA VAL A 302 1.82 20.67 1.67
C VAL A 302 1.12 21.94 1.19
N ASP A 303 1.77 23.11 1.24
CA ASP A 303 1.28 24.36 0.65
C ASP A 303 1.03 24.23 -0.87
N HIS A 304 1.72 23.31 -1.55
CA HIS A 304 1.51 23.02 -2.97
C HIS A 304 0.24 22.19 -3.25
N ILE A 305 -0.38 21.58 -2.24
CA ILE A 305 -1.56 20.68 -2.36
C ILE A 305 -2.89 21.46 -2.17
N GLY A 306 -2.85 22.80 -2.13
CA GLY A 306 -4.06 23.62 -2.20
C GLY A 306 -4.65 24.04 -0.85
N LEU A 307 -3.80 24.33 0.14
CA LEU A 307 -4.22 24.92 1.41
C LEU A 307 -4.71 26.37 1.24
N GLU A 308 -5.98 26.58 0.86
CA GLU A 308 -6.54 27.93 0.70
C GLU A 308 -6.95 28.58 2.03
N GLU A 309 -7.34 27.83 3.07
CA GLU A 309 -7.69 28.37 4.39
C GLU A 309 -7.38 27.39 5.55
N VAL A 310 -6.19 27.51 6.17
CA VAL A 310 -5.86 26.78 7.40
C VAL A 310 -6.27 27.59 8.62
N SER A 311 -7.37 27.20 9.28
CA SER A 311 -7.73 27.72 10.60
C SER A 311 -7.21 26.78 11.69
N ALA A 312 -6.14 27.18 12.39
CA ALA A 312 -5.66 26.46 13.56
C ALA A 312 -6.42 26.90 14.81
N TRP A 313 -7.09 25.95 15.47
CA TRP A 313 -7.74 26.17 16.76
C TRP A 313 -6.79 25.68 17.87
N THR A 314 -6.16 26.61 18.58
CA THR A 314 -5.31 26.33 19.76
C THR A 314 -6.10 26.31 21.06
#